data_AF-A0A938X7J2-F1
#
_entry.id   AF-A0A938X7J2-F1
#
_cell.length_a   1.000
_cell.length_b   1.000
_cell.length_c   1.000
_cell.angle_alpha   90.00
_cell.angle_beta   90.00
_cell.angle_gamma   90.00
#
_symmetry.space_group_name_H-M   'P 1'
#
loop_
_entity.id
_entity.type
_entity.pdbx_description
1 polymer ?
#
loop_
_entity_poly.entity_id
_entity_poly.type
_entity_poly.pdbx_seq_one_letter_code
_entity_poly.pdbx_strand_id
1 'polypeptide(L)'
;MTGKEILAAQFEKAGMRGYRADQVDAYLERIAEYVDEQNSKIDDLTYKIQVLAKKIEEYKADEENIREALLGAQKLGSNMLNDAKAKAEAITSEAQTAADEMIAQARIKVETITKESLQRATTDLNMLKREYDAEQRSLDLLKNEVSKFKSNIIKQYRSHLAMVMSLPSTDTEVREEVPVSENAEAEQETAPVMQETVQEEAVLEAAETVQEEAAPAAEAVEEAPAAEEVQPSEPAAEEKTGRPNYIEKFGELHFGGFNDSQN
;
A
#
# COMPACT_ATOMS: atom_id res chain seq x y z
N MET A 1 81.35 -14.04 34.19
CA MET A 1 82.09 -13.89 35.45
C MET A 1 81.08 -13.71 36.54
N THR A 2 81.04 -14.61 37.52
CA THR A 2 80.14 -14.50 38.68
C THR A 2 80.89 -13.91 39.88
N GLY A 3 80.19 -13.32 40.84
CA GLY A 3 80.80 -12.87 42.09
C GLY A 3 81.56 -14.00 42.80
N LYS A 4 81.05 -15.23 42.70
CA LYS A 4 81.72 -16.45 43.19
C LYS A 4 83.07 -16.71 42.48
N GLU A 5 83.14 -16.51 41.17
CA GLU A 5 84.39 -16.65 40.41
C GLU A 5 85.41 -15.55 40.78
N ILE A 6 84.95 -14.36 41.15
CA ILE A 6 85.79 -13.23 41.58
C ILE A 6 86.38 -13.50 42.97
N LEU A 7 85.58 -14.01 43.90
CA LEU A 7 86.02 -14.36 45.24
C LEU A 7 86.93 -15.60 45.27
N ALA A 8 86.80 -16.50 44.30
CA ALA A 8 87.65 -17.68 44.17
C ALA A 8 88.99 -17.39 43.47
N ALA A 9 89.23 -16.16 43.01
CA ALA A 9 90.45 -15.78 42.32
C ALA A 9 91.68 -15.88 43.25
N GLN A 10 92.75 -16.52 42.76
CA GLN A 10 94.01 -16.65 43.50
C GLN A 10 95.08 -15.76 42.88
N PHE A 11 95.85 -15.09 43.72
CA PHE A 11 96.94 -14.20 43.31
C PHE A 11 98.26 -14.72 43.88
N GLU A 12 99.32 -14.63 43.08
CA GLU A 12 100.67 -14.94 43.54
C GLU A 12 101.14 -13.93 44.59
N LYS A 13 101.94 -14.39 45.57
CA LYS A 13 102.45 -13.52 46.63
C LYS A 13 103.39 -12.47 46.04
N ALA A 14 103.02 -11.20 46.19
CA ALA A 14 103.85 -10.10 45.73
C ALA A 14 105.19 -10.02 46.51
N GLY A 15 106.25 -9.58 45.82
CA GLY A 15 107.57 -9.28 46.42
C GLY A 15 107.56 -8.03 47.33
N MET A 16 108.70 -7.36 47.48
CA MET A 16 108.94 -6.30 48.49
C MET A 16 107.97 -5.08 48.46
N ARG A 17 107.14 -4.91 47.41
CA ARG A 17 106.20 -3.77 47.23
C ARG A 17 104.85 -4.20 46.62
N GLY A 18 104.15 -5.12 47.28
CA GLY A 18 102.82 -5.58 46.86
C GLY A 18 101.64 -4.81 47.47
N TYR A 19 100.45 -5.02 46.91
CA TYR A 19 99.19 -4.62 47.55
C TYR A 19 98.95 -5.43 48.83
N ARG A 20 98.23 -4.86 49.79
CA ARG A 20 97.86 -5.55 51.03
C ARG A 20 96.68 -6.48 50.76
N ALA A 21 96.81 -7.76 51.12
CA ALA A 21 95.82 -8.80 50.83
C ALA A 21 94.41 -8.44 51.35
N ASP A 22 94.32 -7.93 52.58
CA ASP A 22 93.05 -7.51 53.20
C ASP A 22 92.32 -6.39 52.45
N GLN A 23 93.05 -5.46 51.83
CA GLN A 23 92.44 -4.40 51.02
C GLN A 23 92.01 -4.90 49.64
N VAL A 24 92.76 -5.84 49.07
CA VAL A 24 92.40 -6.48 47.81
C VAL A 24 91.15 -7.35 48.02
N ASP A 25 91.09 -8.13 49.09
CA ASP A 25 89.95 -8.99 49.43
C ASP A 25 88.66 -8.16 49.62
N ALA A 26 88.72 -7.08 50.42
CA ALA A 26 87.58 -6.18 50.60
C ALA A 26 87.12 -5.49 49.30
N TYR A 27 88.04 -5.24 48.36
CA TYR A 27 87.70 -4.70 47.04
C TYR A 27 87.09 -5.78 46.13
N LEU A 28 87.61 -7.02 46.18
CA LEU A 28 87.07 -8.17 45.45
C LEU A 28 85.66 -8.52 45.92
N GLU A 29 85.36 -8.42 47.21
CA GLU A 29 83.98 -8.54 47.74
C GLU A 29 83.04 -7.51 47.12
N ARG A 30 83.44 -6.24 47.09
CA ARG A 30 82.63 -5.18 46.49
C ARG A 30 82.44 -5.36 44.98
N ILE A 31 83.47 -5.81 44.26
CA ILE A 31 83.35 -6.12 42.83
C ILE A 31 82.44 -7.33 42.64
N ALA A 32 82.58 -8.37 43.46
CA ALA A 32 81.76 -9.57 43.37
C ALA A 32 80.27 -9.24 43.53
N GLU A 33 79.90 -8.45 44.54
CA GLU A 33 78.54 -7.95 44.74
C GLU A 33 78.06 -7.12 43.54
N TYR A 34 78.90 -6.19 43.06
CA TYR A 34 78.55 -5.36 41.91
C TYR A 34 78.32 -6.19 40.64
N VAL A 35 79.18 -7.18 40.37
CA VAL A 35 79.05 -8.06 39.20
C VAL A 35 77.81 -8.92 39.28
N ASP A 36 77.48 -9.47 40.45
CA ASP A 36 76.24 -10.23 40.63
C ASP A 36 75.00 -9.34 40.47
N GLU A 37 75.03 -8.10 40.98
CA GLU A 37 73.95 -7.12 40.76
C GLU A 37 73.79 -6.75 39.27
N GLN A 38 74.90 -6.52 38.56
CA GLN A 38 74.85 -6.23 37.12
C GLN A 38 74.36 -7.43 36.31
N ASN A 39 74.81 -8.64 36.63
CA ASN A 39 74.33 -9.86 35.97
C ASN A 39 72.82 -10.03 36.18
N SER A 40 72.31 -9.81 37.41
CA SER A 40 70.87 -9.84 37.68
C SER A 40 70.10 -8.81 36.86
N LYS A 41 70.64 -7.58 36.70
CA LYS A 41 70.01 -6.55 35.85
C LYS A 41 70.04 -6.91 34.36
N ILE A 42 71.13 -7.52 33.89
CA ILE A 42 71.25 -8.00 32.51
C ILE A 42 70.21 -9.08 32.24
N ASP A 43 70.04 -10.03 33.16
CA ASP A 43 69.04 -11.10 33.04
C ASP A 43 67.61 -10.53 33.01
N ASP A 44 67.29 -9.61 33.94
CA ASP A 44 65.99 -8.93 33.99
C ASP A 44 65.69 -8.14 32.70
N LEU A 45 66.67 -7.39 32.20
CA LEU A 45 66.52 -6.63 30.96
C LEU A 45 66.39 -7.54 29.74
N THR A 46 67.17 -8.62 29.69
CA THR A 46 67.08 -9.62 28.62
C THR A 46 65.71 -10.27 28.62
N TYR A 47 65.18 -10.63 29.78
CA TYR A 47 63.82 -11.15 29.92
C TYR A 47 62.77 -10.14 29.44
N LYS A 48 62.88 -8.86 29.85
CA LYS A 48 61.96 -7.80 29.40
C LYS A 48 62.02 -7.61 27.88
N ILE A 49 63.21 -7.65 27.27
CA ILE A 49 63.36 -7.56 25.81
C ILE A 49 62.66 -8.73 25.13
N GLN A 50 62.80 -9.96 25.64
CA GLN A 50 62.12 -11.12 25.08
C GLN A 50 60.59 -11.00 25.18
N VAL A 51 60.06 -10.58 26.32
CA VAL A 51 58.62 -10.36 26.50
C VAL A 51 58.10 -9.28 25.56
N LEU A 52 58.82 -8.15 25.43
CA LEU A 52 58.44 -7.07 24.53
C LEU A 52 58.49 -7.50 23.06
N ALA A 53 59.52 -8.25 22.65
CA ALA A 53 59.64 -8.80 21.31
C ALA A 53 58.45 -9.72 20.98
N LYS A 54 58.07 -10.60 21.91
CA LYS A 54 56.91 -11.48 21.75
C LYS A 54 55.60 -10.68 21.62
N LYS A 55 55.39 -9.66 22.45
CA LYS A 55 54.21 -8.80 22.36
C LYS A 55 54.12 -8.03 21.04
N ILE A 56 55.26 -7.60 20.50
CA ILE A 56 55.29 -6.95 19.17
C ILE A 56 54.84 -7.93 18.08
N GLU A 57 55.26 -9.19 18.16
CA GLU A 57 54.83 -10.22 17.21
C GLU A 57 53.32 -10.52 17.34
N GLU A 58 52.81 -10.63 18.58
CA GLU A 58 51.38 -10.76 18.87
C GLU A 58 50.57 -9.59 18.29
N TYR A 59 50.98 -8.34 18.54
CA TYR A 59 50.28 -7.16 18.01
C TYR A 59 50.33 -7.06 16.49
N LYS A 60 51.40 -7.53 15.85
CA LYS A 60 51.46 -7.61 14.38
C LYS A 60 50.49 -8.65 13.83
N ALA A 61 50.36 -9.79 14.49
CA ALA A 61 49.38 -10.81 14.11
C ALA A 61 47.94 -10.28 14.30
N ASP A 62 47.68 -9.59 15.41
CA ASP A 62 46.38 -8.96 15.67
C ASP A 62 46.05 -7.86 14.66
N GLU A 63 47.04 -7.04 14.28
CA GLU A 63 46.87 -6.01 13.24
C GLU A 63 46.44 -6.64 11.91
N GLU A 64 47.09 -7.75 11.50
CA GLU A 64 46.72 -8.45 10.28
C GLU A 64 45.31 -9.05 10.39
N ASN A 65 44.97 -9.69 11.50
CA ASN A 65 43.63 -10.24 11.74
C ASN A 65 42.54 -9.14 11.65
N ILE A 66 42.80 -7.97 12.23
CA ILE A 66 41.89 -6.81 12.17
C ILE A 66 41.80 -6.32 10.73
N ARG A 67 42.92 -6.21 10.01
CA ARG A 67 42.95 -5.79 8.61
C ARG A 67 42.13 -6.73 7.73
N GLU A 68 42.29 -8.05 7.90
CA GLU A 68 41.51 -9.06 7.20
C GLU A 68 40.02 -8.96 7.54
N ALA A 69 39.67 -8.80 8.82
CA ALA A 69 38.29 -8.62 9.24
C ALA A 69 37.64 -7.36 8.64
N LEU A 70 38.38 -6.24 8.57
CA LEU A 70 37.92 -5.00 7.94
C LEU A 70 37.69 -5.17 6.43
N LEU A 71 38.62 -5.84 5.74
CA LEU A 71 38.47 -6.14 4.31
C LEU A 71 37.27 -7.08 4.07
N GLY A 72 37.09 -8.08 4.93
CA GLY A 72 35.94 -8.98 4.92
C GLY A 72 34.62 -8.23 5.11
N ALA A 73 34.56 -7.35 6.12
CA ALA A 73 33.39 -6.52 6.40
C ALA A 73 33.07 -5.56 5.25
N GLN A 74 34.10 -4.92 4.65
CA GLN A 74 33.92 -4.05 3.50
C GLN A 74 33.36 -4.82 2.30
N LYS A 75 33.91 -6.00 1.99
CA LYS A 75 33.44 -6.85 0.90
C LYS A 75 32.02 -7.34 1.13
N LEU A 76 31.71 -7.75 2.36
CA LEU A 76 30.36 -8.13 2.75
C LEU A 76 29.38 -6.96 2.60
N GLY A 77 29.76 -5.77 3.06
CA GLY A 77 28.98 -4.54 2.89
C GLY A 77 28.74 -4.18 1.42
N SER A 78 29.76 -4.27 0.57
CA SER A 78 29.60 -4.02 -0.87
C SER A 78 28.70 -5.04 -1.55
N ASN A 79 28.83 -6.31 -1.19
CA ASN A 79 27.98 -7.38 -1.73
C ASN A 79 26.53 -7.17 -1.29
N MET A 80 26.30 -6.89 -0.01
CA MET A 80 24.96 -6.62 0.52
C MET A 80 24.31 -5.41 -0.16
N LEU A 81 25.08 -4.34 -0.42
CA LEU A 81 24.59 -3.15 -1.12
C LEU A 81 24.24 -3.46 -2.59
N ASN A 82 25.06 -4.23 -3.28
CA ASN A 82 24.79 -4.65 -4.65
C ASN A 82 23.57 -5.59 -4.73
N ASP A 83 23.45 -6.55 -3.81
CA ASP A 83 22.31 -7.46 -3.72
C ASP A 83 21.01 -6.69 -3.42
N ALA A 84 21.06 -5.72 -2.51
CA ALA A 84 19.92 -4.88 -2.20
C ALA A 84 19.49 -4.03 -3.41
N LYS A 85 20.44 -3.44 -4.14
CA LYS A 85 20.17 -2.70 -5.39
C LYS A 85 19.57 -3.60 -6.46
N ALA A 86 20.17 -4.77 -6.70
CA ALA A 86 19.66 -5.73 -7.68
C ALA A 86 18.24 -6.20 -7.35
N LYS A 87 17.94 -6.46 -6.06
CA LYS A 87 16.58 -6.79 -5.62
C LYS A 87 15.61 -5.63 -5.81
N ALA A 88 16.01 -4.40 -5.48
CA ALA A 88 15.18 -3.23 -5.69
C ALA A 88 14.89 -2.98 -7.19
N GLU A 89 15.89 -3.11 -8.05
CA GLU A 89 15.74 -3.04 -9.51
C GLU A 89 14.83 -4.14 -10.04
N ALA A 90 14.97 -5.37 -9.55
CA ALA A 90 14.09 -6.47 -9.93
C ALA A 90 12.63 -6.20 -9.53
N ILE A 91 12.38 -5.78 -8.28
CA ILE A 91 11.03 -5.46 -7.79
C ILE A 91 10.41 -4.31 -8.58
N THR A 92 11.18 -3.25 -8.85
CA THR A 92 10.69 -2.10 -9.60
C THR A 92 10.40 -2.45 -11.06
N SER A 93 11.28 -3.24 -11.70
CA SER A 93 11.07 -3.73 -13.07
C SER A 93 9.86 -4.67 -13.17
N GLU A 94 9.67 -5.57 -12.20
CA GLU A 94 8.53 -6.47 -12.14
C GLU A 94 7.22 -5.70 -11.93
N ALA A 95 7.20 -4.75 -10.99
CA ALA A 95 6.05 -3.90 -10.73
C ALA A 95 5.68 -3.03 -11.95
N GLN A 96 6.68 -2.49 -12.66
CA GLN A 96 6.45 -1.74 -13.91
C GLN A 96 5.84 -2.65 -14.99
N THR A 97 6.41 -3.83 -15.19
CA THR A 97 5.90 -4.80 -16.18
C THR A 97 4.46 -5.20 -15.87
N ALA A 98 4.16 -5.53 -14.60
CA ALA A 98 2.82 -5.88 -14.17
C ALA A 98 1.83 -4.71 -14.34
N ALA A 99 2.24 -3.48 -14.04
CA ALA A 99 1.42 -2.30 -14.24
C ALA A 99 1.12 -2.07 -15.74
N ASP A 100 2.13 -2.19 -16.60
CA ASP A 100 1.97 -2.07 -18.05
C ASP A 100 1.05 -3.14 -18.62
N GLU A 101 1.17 -4.39 -18.14
CA GLU A 101 0.27 -5.48 -18.50
C GLU A 101 -1.17 -5.20 -18.06
N MET A 102 -1.38 -4.71 -16.83
CA MET A 102 -2.71 -4.34 -16.34
C MET A 102 -3.33 -3.23 -17.19
N ILE A 103 -2.55 -2.20 -17.54
CA ILE A 103 -3.01 -1.10 -18.40
C ILE A 103 -3.34 -1.62 -19.81
N ALA A 104 -2.50 -2.49 -20.38
CA ALA A 104 -2.75 -3.09 -21.68
C ALA A 104 -4.04 -3.93 -21.67
N GLN A 105 -4.25 -4.77 -20.66
CA GLN A 105 -5.48 -5.55 -20.50
C GLN A 105 -6.71 -4.66 -20.32
N ALA A 106 -6.61 -3.59 -19.52
CA ALA A 106 -7.70 -2.64 -19.34
C ALA A 106 -8.07 -1.95 -20.65
N ARG A 107 -7.08 -1.53 -21.46
CA ARG A 107 -7.30 -0.95 -22.78
C ARG A 107 -8.01 -1.92 -23.73
N ILE A 108 -7.56 -3.18 -23.78
CA ILE A 108 -8.21 -4.22 -24.59
C ILE A 108 -9.66 -4.45 -24.16
N LYS A 109 -9.93 -4.50 -22.85
CA LYS A 109 -11.29 -4.65 -22.32
C LYS A 109 -12.17 -3.47 -22.72
N VAL A 110 -11.69 -2.24 -22.56
CA VAL A 110 -12.42 -1.02 -22.97
C VAL A 110 -12.70 -1.03 -24.47
N GLU A 111 -11.71 -1.35 -25.30
CA GLU A 111 -11.90 -1.45 -26.75
C GLU A 111 -12.93 -2.52 -27.12
N THR A 112 -12.88 -3.68 -26.47
CA THR A 112 -13.84 -4.77 -26.70
C THR A 112 -15.26 -4.34 -26.33
N ILE A 113 -15.44 -3.77 -25.13
CA ILE A 113 -16.75 -3.31 -24.65
C ILE A 113 -17.31 -2.22 -25.56
N THR A 114 -16.50 -1.23 -25.94
CA THR A 114 -16.93 -0.13 -26.81
C THR A 114 -17.28 -0.61 -28.21
N LYS A 115 -16.52 -1.57 -28.76
CA LYS A 115 -16.83 -2.19 -30.05
C LYS A 115 -18.13 -2.99 -29.99
N GLU A 116 -18.31 -3.82 -28.97
CA GLU A 116 -19.54 -4.61 -28.78
C GLU A 116 -20.76 -3.72 -28.55
N SER A 117 -20.64 -2.67 -27.73
CA SER A 117 -21.74 -1.74 -27.46
C SER A 117 -22.12 -0.95 -28.70
N LEU A 118 -21.12 -0.48 -29.49
CA LEU A 118 -21.36 0.19 -30.75
C LEU A 118 -22.04 -0.75 -31.77
N GLN A 119 -21.61 -2.00 -31.84
CA GLN A 119 -22.22 -3.00 -32.71
C GLN A 119 -23.69 -3.25 -32.32
N ARG A 120 -23.98 -3.44 -31.02
CA ARG A 120 -25.36 -3.62 -30.52
C ARG A 120 -26.23 -2.40 -30.81
N ALA A 121 -25.74 -1.20 -30.48
CA ALA A 121 -26.47 0.04 -30.76
C ALA A 121 -26.75 0.20 -32.27
N THR A 122 -25.78 -0.18 -33.12
CA THR A 122 -25.95 -0.14 -34.57
C THR A 122 -26.99 -1.17 -35.06
N THR A 123 -26.99 -2.39 -34.52
CA THR A 123 -28.00 -3.40 -34.88
C THR A 123 -29.39 -2.98 -34.45
N ASP A 124 -29.52 -2.43 -33.24
CA ASP A 124 -30.80 -2.00 -32.68
C ASP A 124 -31.37 -0.80 -33.46
N LEU A 125 -30.51 0.18 -33.81
CA LEU A 125 -30.89 1.30 -34.67
C LEU A 125 -31.40 0.80 -36.03
N ASN A 126 -30.70 -0.16 -36.65
CA ASN A 126 -31.11 -0.72 -37.92
C ASN A 126 -32.44 -1.49 -37.84
N MET A 127 -32.70 -2.18 -36.73
CA MET A 127 -33.97 -2.86 -36.48
C MET A 127 -35.12 -1.85 -36.31
N LEU A 128 -34.94 -0.85 -35.44
CA LEU A 128 -35.93 0.19 -35.20
C LEU A 128 -36.26 0.97 -36.49
N LYS A 129 -35.24 1.23 -37.32
CA LYS A 129 -35.44 1.86 -38.63
C LYS A 129 -36.31 1.01 -39.56
N ARG A 130 -36.12 -0.31 -39.58
CA ARG A 130 -36.94 -1.21 -40.39
C ARG A 130 -38.39 -1.26 -39.91
N GLU A 131 -38.60 -1.28 -38.59
CA GLU A 131 -39.93 -1.23 -37.99
C GLU A 131 -40.63 0.09 -38.31
N TYR A 132 -39.93 1.22 -38.13
CA TYR A 132 -40.41 2.54 -38.53
C TYR A 132 -40.81 2.59 -40.00
N ASP A 133 -39.96 2.10 -40.90
CA ASP A 133 -40.25 2.07 -42.35
C ASP A 133 -41.46 1.16 -42.68
N ALA A 134 -41.62 0.04 -41.96
CA ALA A 134 -42.75 -0.86 -42.14
C ALA A 134 -44.06 -0.24 -41.65
N GLU A 135 -44.04 0.42 -40.49
CA GLU A 135 -45.21 1.09 -39.92
C GLU A 135 -45.63 2.31 -40.77
N GLN A 136 -44.67 3.09 -41.29
CA GLN A 136 -44.96 4.16 -42.25
C GLN A 136 -45.69 3.64 -43.50
N ARG A 137 -45.24 2.51 -44.07
CA ARG A 137 -45.94 1.89 -45.21
C ARG A 137 -47.36 1.45 -44.86
N SER A 138 -47.56 0.86 -43.68
CA SER A 138 -48.90 0.46 -43.21
C SER A 138 -49.82 1.67 -43.07
N LEU A 139 -49.32 2.76 -42.49
CA LEU A 139 -50.03 4.02 -42.32
C LEU A 139 -50.42 4.62 -43.69
N ASP A 140 -49.52 4.60 -44.66
CA ASP A 140 -49.79 5.06 -46.03
C ASP A 140 -50.85 4.19 -46.73
N LEU A 141 -50.82 2.87 -46.55
CA LEU A 141 -51.86 1.97 -47.05
C LEU A 141 -53.22 2.29 -46.41
N LEU A 142 -53.28 2.43 -45.08
CA LEU A 142 -54.50 2.77 -44.36
C LEU A 142 -55.06 4.14 -44.80
N LYS A 143 -54.20 5.16 -44.96
CA LYS A 143 -54.60 6.46 -45.52
C LYS A 143 -55.23 6.32 -46.89
N ASN A 144 -54.62 5.52 -47.77
CA ASN A 144 -55.15 5.26 -49.11
C ASN A 144 -56.49 4.52 -49.05
N GLU A 145 -56.66 3.54 -48.16
CA GLU A 145 -57.92 2.83 -47.94
C GLU A 145 -59.02 3.73 -47.39
N VAL A 146 -58.72 4.58 -46.40
CA VAL A 146 -59.65 5.59 -45.88
C VAL A 146 -60.08 6.56 -46.98
N SER A 147 -59.16 6.99 -47.84
CA SER A 147 -59.48 7.84 -49.00
C SER A 147 -60.37 7.12 -50.02
N LYS A 148 -60.10 5.84 -50.30
CA LYS A 148 -60.94 4.99 -51.15
C LYS A 148 -62.33 4.78 -50.55
N PHE A 149 -62.43 4.52 -49.24
CA PHE A 149 -63.68 4.35 -48.52
C PHE A 149 -64.51 5.64 -48.54
N LYS A 150 -63.90 6.79 -48.21
CA LYS A 150 -64.54 8.11 -48.32
C LYS A 150 -65.10 8.34 -49.72
N SER A 151 -64.31 8.04 -50.75
CA SER A 151 -64.74 8.17 -52.15
C SER A 151 -65.90 7.24 -52.48
N ASN A 152 -65.90 6.01 -51.97
CA ASN A 152 -67.00 5.05 -52.14
C ASN A 152 -68.29 5.53 -51.46
N ILE A 153 -68.19 6.01 -50.22
CA ILE A 153 -69.32 6.57 -49.47
C ILE A 153 -69.91 7.78 -50.20
N ILE A 154 -69.07 8.71 -50.67
CA ILE A 154 -69.53 9.85 -51.47
C ILE A 154 -70.23 9.39 -52.76
N LYS A 155 -69.72 8.34 -53.43
CA LYS A 155 -70.38 7.76 -54.61
C LYS A 155 -71.75 7.16 -54.26
N GLN A 156 -71.85 6.38 -53.18
CA GLN A 156 -73.14 5.83 -52.74
C GLN A 156 -74.12 6.93 -52.36
N TYR A 157 -73.71 7.93 -51.57
CA TYR A 157 -74.59 9.06 -51.24
C TYR A 157 -75.07 9.82 -52.47
N ARG A 158 -74.21 10.08 -53.46
CA ARG A 158 -74.63 10.70 -54.72
C ARG A 158 -75.64 9.84 -55.48
N SER A 159 -75.44 8.52 -55.50
CA SER A 159 -76.39 7.58 -56.12
C SER A 159 -77.74 7.58 -55.40
N HIS A 160 -77.73 7.56 -54.06
CA HIS A 160 -78.95 7.58 -53.26
C HIS A 160 -79.68 8.92 -53.43
N LEU A 161 -78.96 10.05 -53.44
CA LEU A 161 -79.54 11.37 -53.66
C LEU A 161 -80.14 11.50 -55.07
N ALA A 162 -79.49 10.94 -56.08
CA ALA A 162 -80.04 10.87 -57.44
C ALA A 162 -81.31 10.01 -57.51
N MET A 163 -81.37 8.89 -56.75
CA MET A 163 -82.56 8.04 -56.66
C MET A 163 -83.71 8.72 -55.93
N VAL A 164 -83.43 9.51 -54.89
CA VAL A 164 -84.44 10.32 -54.17
C VAL A 164 -84.96 11.45 -55.07
N MET A 165 -84.09 12.09 -55.84
CA MET A 165 -84.47 13.14 -56.80
C MET A 165 -85.20 12.60 -58.04
N SER A 166 -85.18 11.29 -58.29
CA SER A 166 -85.92 10.64 -59.38
C SER A 166 -87.27 10.05 -58.97
N LEU A 167 -87.63 10.12 -57.69
CA LEU A 167 -88.99 9.83 -57.25
C LEU A 167 -89.89 11.03 -57.57
N PRO A 168 -91.01 10.83 -58.30
CA PRO A 168 -91.97 11.90 -58.51
C PRO A 168 -92.61 12.27 -57.16
N SER A 169 -92.68 13.57 -56.85
CA SER A 169 -93.41 14.07 -55.68
C SER A 169 -94.90 13.74 -55.83
N THR A 170 -95.36 12.71 -55.13
CA THR A 170 -96.77 12.52 -54.82
C THR A 170 -96.95 12.80 -53.34
N ASP A 171 -97.52 13.97 -53.05
CA ASP A 171 -98.18 14.26 -51.78
C ASP A 171 -99.22 13.15 -51.54
N THR A 172 -98.99 12.31 -50.54
CA THR A 172 -100.03 11.46 -49.97
C THR A 172 -99.84 11.37 -48.47
N GLU A 173 -100.57 12.23 -47.77
CA GLU A 173 -100.94 12.02 -46.37
C GLU A 173 -101.72 10.71 -46.25
N VAL A 174 -101.24 9.74 -45.46
CA VAL A 174 -102.12 8.94 -44.60
C VAL A 174 -101.40 8.63 -43.30
N ARG A 175 -102.06 9.12 -42.26
CA ARG A 175 -101.92 8.91 -40.83
C ARG A 175 -102.45 7.52 -40.47
N GLU A 176 -101.65 6.72 -39.78
CA GLU A 176 -102.16 5.67 -38.88
C GLU A 176 -101.45 5.81 -37.54
N GLU A 177 -102.22 6.26 -36.55
CA GLU A 177 -101.87 6.25 -35.13
C GLU A 177 -102.14 4.84 -34.58
N VAL A 178 -101.16 4.24 -33.90
CA VAL A 178 -101.40 3.24 -32.87
C VAL A 178 -100.59 3.60 -31.61
N PRO A 179 -101.23 3.58 -30.42
CA PRO A 179 -100.72 4.21 -29.22
C PRO A 179 -99.82 3.28 -28.41
N VAL A 180 -98.70 3.78 -27.89
CA VAL A 180 -98.03 3.18 -26.73
C VAL A 180 -97.37 4.27 -25.88
N SER A 181 -97.93 4.40 -24.67
CA SER A 181 -97.33 4.82 -23.40
C SER A 181 -96.55 6.15 -23.32
N GLU A 182 -97.29 7.11 -22.79
CA GLU A 182 -96.88 8.14 -21.84
C GLU A 182 -95.76 7.68 -20.87
N ASN A 183 -94.59 8.29 -21.03
CA ASN A 183 -93.75 8.76 -19.92
C ASN A 183 -92.73 9.75 -20.50
N ALA A 184 -93.07 11.03 -20.42
CA ALA A 184 -92.15 12.14 -20.62
C ALA A 184 -92.20 12.98 -19.34
N GLU A 185 -91.07 13.06 -18.65
CA GLU A 185 -90.61 14.04 -17.65
C GLU A 185 -89.54 13.30 -16.82
N ALA A 186 -88.26 13.69 -16.73
CA ALA A 186 -87.49 14.86 -17.13
C ALA A 186 -86.13 14.33 -17.66
N GLU A 187 -85.37 15.07 -18.45
CA GLU A 187 -84.30 15.90 -17.88
C GLU A 187 -83.87 16.96 -18.91
N GLN A 188 -83.90 18.20 -18.43
CA GLN A 188 -83.40 19.39 -19.08
C GLN A 188 -81.88 19.42 -19.08
N GLU A 189 -81.32 20.11 -20.07
CA GLU A 189 -79.94 20.58 -20.14
C GLU A 189 -79.43 21.11 -18.78
N THR A 190 -78.23 20.69 -18.39
CA THR A 190 -77.20 21.61 -17.85
C THR A 190 -75.82 21.00 -18.08
N ALA A 191 -74.91 21.75 -18.72
CA ALA A 191 -73.48 21.50 -18.63
C ALA A 191 -73.00 21.73 -17.18
N PRO A 192 -72.03 20.93 -16.68
CA PRO A 192 -70.73 21.52 -16.28
C PRO A 192 -69.56 20.56 -16.62
N VAL A 193 -68.42 21.04 -17.14
CA VAL A 193 -67.29 21.67 -16.43
C VAL A 193 -66.81 20.88 -15.20
N MET A 194 -65.57 20.36 -15.33
CA MET A 194 -64.56 20.06 -14.30
C MET A 194 -65.05 19.60 -12.91
N GLN A 195 -64.72 18.36 -12.53
CA GLN A 195 -64.03 18.17 -11.25
C GLN A 195 -63.27 16.84 -11.17
N GLU A 196 -61.96 17.01 -11.07
CA GLU A 196 -60.97 16.19 -10.40
C GLU A 196 -61.50 15.57 -9.10
N THR A 197 -61.42 14.25 -8.97
CA THR A 197 -61.52 13.56 -7.68
C THR A 197 -60.32 12.64 -7.53
N VAL A 198 -59.23 13.24 -7.06
CA VAL A 198 -58.22 12.54 -6.27
C VAL A 198 -58.79 12.44 -4.86
N GLN A 199 -58.93 11.22 -4.34
CA GLN A 199 -59.03 11.00 -2.89
C GLN A 199 -57.83 10.16 -2.43
N GLU A 200 -57.11 10.84 -1.56
CA GLU A 200 -55.95 10.56 -0.76
C GLU A 200 -56.27 9.61 0.41
N GLU A 201 -55.42 8.62 0.71
CA GLU A 201 -54.76 8.50 2.02
C GLU A 201 -53.76 7.32 2.10
N ALA A 202 -52.55 7.66 2.54
CA ALA A 202 -51.55 6.87 3.30
C ALA A 202 -50.99 5.58 2.62
N VAL A 203 -49.69 5.26 2.68
CA VAL A 203 -48.90 4.98 3.88
C VAL A 203 -47.40 4.87 3.47
N LEU A 204 -46.54 5.66 4.14
CA LEU A 204 -45.11 5.44 4.46
C LEU A 204 -44.05 5.39 3.33
N GLU A 205 -43.39 6.53 3.15
CA GLU A 205 -42.06 6.68 2.55
C GLU A 205 -41.00 6.24 3.58
N ALA A 206 -40.34 5.12 3.30
CA ALA A 206 -39.20 4.65 4.06
C ALA A 206 -37.95 5.44 3.62
N ALA A 207 -37.43 6.24 4.52
CA ALA A 207 -36.10 6.81 4.43
C ALA A 207 -35.06 5.69 4.46
N GLU A 208 -34.32 5.50 3.36
CA GLU A 208 -33.04 4.83 3.37
C GLU A 208 -31.97 5.81 2.88
N THR A 209 -31.21 6.30 3.84
CA THR A 209 -30.09 7.21 3.69
C THR A 209 -28.95 6.53 2.93
N VAL A 210 -28.61 7.05 1.75
CA VAL A 210 -27.31 6.83 1.10
C VAL A 210 -26.50 8.11 1.29
N GLN A 211 -25.45 8.03 2.12
CA GLN A 211 -24.40 9.05 2.19
C GLN A 211 -23.39 8.77 1.08
N GLU A 212 -23.29 9.70 0.13
CA GLU A 212 -22.15 9.87 -0.76
C GLU A 212 -21.68 11.32 -0.62
N GLU A 213 -20.49 11.53 -0.07
CA GLU A 213 -19.83 12.84 -0.09
C GLU A 213 -18.35 12.64 -0.44
N ALA A 214 -17.95 13.17 -1.59
CA ALA A 214 -16.57 13.26 -2.05
C ALA A 214 -16.27 14.68 -2.59
N ALA A 215 -15.57 15.47 -1.77
CA ALA A 215 -14.46 16.41 -2.05
C ALA A 215 -14.67 17.64 -2.98
N PRO A 216 -13.74 18.65 -3.09
CA PRO A 216 -12.56 19.03 -2.28
C PRO A 216 -12.36 20.57 -1.99
N ALA A 217 -11.32 20.90 -1.20
CA ALA A 217 -10.26 21.93 -1.46
C ALA A 217 -10.02 23.09 -0.43
N ALA A 218 -8.76 23.12 0.08
CA ALA A 218 -7.90 24.22 0.57
C ALA A 218 -8.39 25.05 1.80
N GLU A 219 -7.59 25.53 2.78
CA GLU A 219 -6.18 25.92 2.88
C GLU A 219 -5.86 26.19 4.37
N ALA A 220 -4.71 25.77 4.92
CA ALA A 220 -3.94 26.43 6.01
C ALA A 220 -2.83 25.51 6.55
N VAL A 221 -1.60 26.01 6.53
CA VAL A 221 -0.35 25.39 7.00
C VAL A 221 0.23 26.27 8.11
N GLU A 222 0.54 25.69 9.26
CA GLU A 222 1.41 26.18 10.36
C GLU A 222 1.64 24.96 11.28
N GLU A 223 2.77 24.66 11.92
CA GLU A 223 4.13 25.20 12.00
C GLU A 223 5.00 24.07 12.61
N ALA A 224 6.32 24.13 12.41
CA ALA A 224 7.29 23.14 12.90
C ALA A 224 7.43 23.09 14.44
N PRO A 225 8.20 22.13 14.98
CA PRO A 225 9.09 22.52 16.07
C PRO A 225 10.56 22.24 15.76
N ALA A 226 11.34 23.20 16.21
CA ALA A 226 12.75 23.38 16.05
C ALA A 226 13.58 22.43 16.91
N ALA A 227 14.84 22.31 16.51
CA ALA A 227 15.93 21.70 17.24
C ALA A 227 16.09 22.30 18.65
N GLU A 228 16.32 21.44 19.64
CA GLU A 228 16.76 21.86 20.97
C GLU A 228 18.21 21.42 21.20
N GLU A 229 19.02 22.39 21.58
CA GLU A 229 20.46 22.34 21.79
C GLU A 229 20.84 21.40 22.94
N VAL A 230 21.92 20.63 22.73
CA VAL A 230 22.59 19.86 23.79
C VAL A 230 23.63 20.77 24.46
N GLN A 231 23.44 21.06 25.75
CA GLN A 231 24.53 21.49 26.63
C GLN A 231 24.96 20.32 27.55
N PRO A 232 26.27 20.10 27.76
CA PRO A 232 26.78 18.99 28.56
C PRO A 232 26.92 19.39 30.03
N SER A 233 26.41 18.55 30.94
CA SER A 233 26.78 18.61 32.38
C SER A 233 27.67 17.42 32.73
N GLU A 234 28.90 17.72 33.15
CA GLU A 234 29.91 16.80 33.68
C GLU A 234 29.55 16.25 35.09
N PRO A 235 30.30 15.25 35.61
CA PRO A 235 29.72 14.07 36.24
C PRO A 235 29.68 14.12 37.78
N ALA A 236 28.77 13.36 38.37
CA ALA A 236 28.85 12.94 39.75
C ALA A 236 28.87 11.41 39.82
N ALA A 237 29.92 10.89 40.43
CA ALA A 237 30.16 9.50 40.74
C ALA A 237 29.03 8.91 41.61
N GLU A 238 28.70 7.63 41.40
CA GLU A 238 28.91 6.60 42.42
C GLU A 238 28.48 5.21 41.91
N GLU A 239 29.35 4.27 42.22
CA GLU A 239 29.35 2.85 41.91
C GLU A 239 28.35 2.11 42.81
N LYS A 240 27.47 1.26 42.24
CA LYS A 240 27.00 0.01 42.86
C LYS A 240 26.11 -0.83 41.93
N THR A 241 26.67 -1.99 41.55
CA THR A 241 26.06 -3.33 41.52
C THR A 241 24.60 -3.49 41.05
N GLY A 242 24.41 -4.25 39.97
CA GLY A 242 23.16 -4.97 39.71
C GLY A 242 22.80 -5.03 38.24
N ARG A 243 22.73 -6.24 37.69
CA ARG A 243 22.27 -6.51 36.31
C ARG A 243 20.90 -5.85 36.05
N PRO A 244 20.65 -5.28 34.87
CA PRO A 244 19.36 -4.65 34.59
C PRO A 244 18.24 -5.70 34.50
N ASN A 245 17.18 -5.48 35.30
CA ASN A 245 15.89 -6.16 35.17
C ASN A 245 15.26 -5.75 33.82
N TYR A 246 14.95 -6.73 32.97
CA TYR A 246 14.11 -6.51 31.80
C TYR A 246 12.67 -6.23 32.27
N ILE A 247 12.15 -5.06 31.92
CA ILE A 247 10.72 -4.76 32.03
C ILE A 247 10.05 -5.39 30.80
N GLU A 248 9.34 -6.49 31.01
CA GLU A 248 8.50 -7.14 30.01
C GLU A 248 7.39 -6.16 29.57
N LYS A 249 7.49 -5.65 28.34
CA LYS A 249 6.47 -4.81 27.68
C LYS A 249 5.27 -5.61 27.14
N PHE A 250 5.08 -6.84 27.59
CA PHE A 250 3.91 -7.66 27.28
C PHE A 250 3.37 -8.20 28.60
N GLY A 251 2.14 -7.85 28.95
CA GLY A 251 1.48 -8.32 30.17
C GLY A 251 1.32 -9.84 30.22
N GLU A 252 0.96 -10.38 31.39
CA GLU A 252 0.75 -11.81 31.64
C GLU A 252 -0.09 -12.47 30.54
N LEU A 253 0.58 -13.31 29.73
CA LEU A 253 -0.05 -14.12 28.69
C LEU A 253 -0.80 -15.29 29.36
N HIS A 254 -2.10 -15.12 29.57
CA HIS A 254 -2.99 -16.22 29.93
C HIS A 254 -3.19 -17.15 28.74
N PHE A 255 -2.55 -18.33 28.75
CA PHE A 255 -2.94 -19.44 27.89
C PHE A 255 -4.06 -20.25 28.56
N GLY A 256 -5.15 -20.41 27.82
CA GLY A 256 -6.38 -21.07 28.26
C GLY A 256 -6.18 -22.52 28.73
N GLY A 257 -7.04 -22.93 29.64
CA GLY A 257 -7.00 -24.23 30.29
C GLY A 257 -7.20 -25.40 29.33
N PHE A 258 -6.39 -26.43 29.53
CA PHE A 258 -6.77 -27.81 29.28
C PHE A 258 -6.60 -28.57 30.59
N ASN A 259 -7.73 -28.74 31.25
CA ASN A 259 -7.91 -29.73 32.29
C ASN A 259 -8.18 -31.04 31.55
N ASP A 260 -7.27 -32.02 31.61
CA ASP A 260 -7.66 -33.41 31.42
C ASP A 260 -6.91 -34.31 32.40
N SER A 261 -7.73 -34.75 33.34
CA SER A 261 -7.64 -35.83 34.31
C SER A 261 -6.88 -37.10 33.92
N GLN A 262 -6.25 -37.67 34.96
CA GLN A 262 -6.23 -39.10 35.30
C GLN A 262 -5.61 -40.06 34.27
N ASN A 263 -4.41 -40.57 34.56
CA ASN A 263 -4.20 -41.92 35.10
C ASN A 263 -2.73 -42.14 35.48
#